data_AF-A0A2R7LVK9-F1
#
_entry.id   AF-A0A2R7LVK9-F1
#
_cell.length_a   1.000
_cell.length_b   1.000
_cell.length_c   1.000
_cell.angle_alpha   90.00
_cell.angle_beta   90.00
_cell.angle_gamma   90.00
#
_symmetry.space_group_name_H-M   'P 1'
#
loop_
_entity.id
_entity.type
_entity.pdbx_description
1 polymer ?
#
loop_
_entity_poly.entity_id
_entity_poly.type
_entity_poly.pdbx_seq_one_letter_code
_entity_poly.pdbx_strand_id
1 'polypeptide(L)' 'IIDSSGIYKNKIQPEILLLTQSPKINLDRLLQNMHPKIIITDASNSNSIVRNWKTTCLKKNIPFHATSEKGFYKLN' A
#
# COMPACT_ATOMS: atom_id res chain seq x y z
N ILE A 1 -2.30 -1.97 -8.48
CA ILE A 1 -3.34 -2.36 -7.52
C ILE A 1 -3.01 -3.77 -7.04
N ILE A 2 -3.15 -4.04 -5.74
CA ILE A 2 -3.01 -5.38 -5.16
C ILE A 2 -4.23 -5.60 -4.27
N ASP A 3 -5.01 -6.61 -4.60
CA ASP A 3 -6.22 -7.00 -3.88
C ASP A 3 -5.97 -8.22 -2.98
N SER A 4 -7.05 -8.79 -2.44
CA SER A 4 -7.01 -9.99 -1.58
C SER A 4 -6.30 -11.20 -2.20
N SER A 5 -6.17 -11.29 -3.54
CA SER A 5 -5.41 -12.35 -4.20
C SER A 5 -3.91 -12.30 -3.88
N GLY A 6 -3.39 -11.11 -3.55
CA GLY A 6 -1.96 -10.89 -3.33
C GLY A 6 -1.11 -11.07 -4.60
N ILE A 7 -1.72 -11.19 -5.78
CA ILE A 7 -1.03 -11.39 -7.06
C ILE A 7 -0.66 -10.03 -7.65
N TYR A 8 0.61 -9.87 -8.03
CA TYR A 8 1.12 -8.67 -8.69
C TYR A 8 2.33 -8.98 -9.57
N LYS A 9 2.63 -8.10 -10.54
CA LYS A 9 3.82 -8.23 -11.41
C LYS A 9 5.06 -7.78 -10.65
N ASN A 10 6.12 -8.60 -10.65
CA ASN A 10 7.31 -8.38 -9.82
C ASN A 10 8.42 -7.55 -10.51
N LYS A 11 8.10 -6.80 -11.58
CA LYS A 11 9.05 -5.98 -12.38
C LYS A 11 8.39 -4.71 -12.93
N ILE A 12 7.62 -4.04 -12.09
CA ILE A 12 7.03 -2.74 -12.40
C ILE A 12 7.44 -1.74 -11.32
N GLN A 13 7.51 -0.47 -11.68
CA GLN A 13 7.80 0.63 -10.76
C GLN A 13 6.65 1.62 -10.77
N PRO A 14 5.52 1.30 -10.12
CA PRO A 14 4.34 2.14 -10.14
C PRO A 14 4.59 3.40 -9.32
N GLU A 15 4.16 4.57 -9.79
CA GLU A 15 4.22 5.79 -8.96
C GLU A 15 3.31 5.67 -7.73
N ILE A 16 2.13 5.06 -7.91
CA ILE A 16 1.12 4.89 -6.87
C ILE A 16 0.82 3.40 -6.70
N LEU A 17 0.95 2.90 -5.47
CA LEU A 17 0.55 1.56 -5.10
C LEU A 17 -0.73 1.57 -4.27
N LEU A 18 -1.82 1.03 -4.82
CA LEU A 18 -3.08 0.81 -4.09
C LEU A 18 -3.14 -0.61 -3.51
N LEU A 19 -3.35 -0.72 -2.20
CA LEU A 19 -3.66 -1.96 -1.48
C LEU A 19 -5.14 -1.96 -1.04
N THR A 20 -5.88 -3.01 -1.40
CA THR A 20 -7.33 -3.14 -1.15
C THR A 20 -7.68 -4.56 -0.71
N GLN A 21 -8.72 -4.76 0.09
CA GLN A 21 -9.22 -6.07 0.53
C GLN A 21 -8.21 -6.91 1.33
N SER A 22 -7.37 -6.27 2.12
CA SER A 22 -6.43 -6.91 3.06
C SER A 22 -5.49 -7.98 2.45
N PRO A 23 -4.72 -7.69 1.38
CA PRO A 23 -3.74 -8.61 0.80
C PRO A 23 -2.79 -9.18 1.85
N LYS A 24 -2.61 -10.50 1.83
CA LYS A 24 -1.55 -11.17 2.60
C LYS A 24 -0.23 -11.07 1.85
N ILE A 25 0.45 -9.94 1.98
CA ILE A 25 1.74 -9.66 1.33
C ILE A 25 2.84 -9.30 2.34
N ASN A 26 4.08 -9.65 2.00
CA ASN A 26 5.24 -9.07 2.66
C ASN A 26 5.53 -7.70 2.04
N LEU A 27 5.11 -6.63 2.73
CA LEU A 27 5.25 -5.26 2.23
C LEU A 27 6.72 -4.80 2.14
N ASP A 28 7.59 -5.29 3.02
CA ASP A 28 9.01 -4.93 3.01
C ASP A 28 9.69 -5.36 1.70
N ARG A 29 9.54 -6.65 1.35
CA ARG A 29 10.02 -7.22 0.08
C ARG A 29 9.39 -6.53 -1.14
N LEU A 30 8.11 -6.19 -1.03
CA LEU A 30 7.40 -5.53 -2.12
C LEU A 30 8.00 -4.14 -2.43
N LEU A 31 8.29 -3.35 -1.38
CA LEU A 31 8.80 -2.00 -1.52
C LEU A 31 10.25 -1.95 -1.99
N GLN A 32 11.05 -2.98 -1.67
CA GLN A 32 12.39 -3.16 -2.23
C GLN A 32 12.41 -3.44 -3.73
N ASN A 33 11.33 -3.98 -4.30
CA ASN A 33 11.28 -4.30 -5.73
C ASN A 33 10.61 -3.18 -6.54
N MET A 34 9.50 -2.64 -6.05
CA MET A 34 8.64 -1.74 -6.82
C MET A 34 8.92 -0.25 -6.62
N HIS A 35 9.53 0.16 -5.51
CA HIS A 35 9.88 1.55 -5.22
C HIS A 35 8.77 2.60 -5.52
N PRO A 36 7.53 2.42 -5.02
CA PRO A 36 6.47 3.38 -5.31
C PRO A 36 6.72 4.73 -4.64
N LYS A 37 6.28 5.81 -5.28
CA LYS A 37 6.34 7.17 -4.71
C LYS A 37 5.34 7.36 -3.56
N ILE A 38 4.22 6.63 -3.58
CA ILE A 38 3.21 6.64 -2.52
C ILE A 38 2.43 5.33 -2.45
N ILE A 39 2.02 4.96 -1.23
CA ILE A 39 1.06 3.88 -0.99
C ILE A 39 -0.28 4.45 -0.55
N ILE A 40 -1.35 3.93 -1.15
CA ILE A 40 -2.73 4.23 -0.79
C ILE A 40 -3.40 2.95 -0.30
N THR A 41 -4.21 3.06 0.75
CA THR A 41 -5.10 1.98 1.20
C THR A 41 -6.54 2.45 1.22
N ASP A 42 -7.43 1.60 0.72
CA ASP A 42 -8.87 1.85 0.84
C ASP A 42 -9.42 1.43 2.23
N ALA A 43 -10.68 1.75 2.49
CA ALA A 43 -11.37 1.41 3.74
C ALA A 43 -11.78 -0.08 3.88
N SER A 44 -11.55 -0.91 2.86
CA SER A 44 -11.86 -2.35 2.90
C SER A 44 -10.80 -3.16 3.66
N ASN A 45 -9.67 -2.55 3.98
CA ASN A 45 -8.57 -3.19 4.69
C ASN A 45 -8.80 -3.23 6.21
N SER A 46 -8.34 -4.28 6.88
CA SER A 46 -8.44 -4.36 8.34
C SER A 46 -7.52 -3.33 9.04
N ASN A 47 -8.01 -2.76 10.15
CA ASN A 47 -7.28 -1.73 10.91
C ASN A 47 -5.90 -2.19 11.40
N SER A 48 -5.75 -3.47 11.75
CA SER A 48 -4.47 -4.03 12.19
C SER A 48 -3.45 -4.09 11.04
N ILE A 49 -3.88 -4.52 9.85
CA ILE A 49 -3.01 -4.60 8.67
C ILE A 49 -2.60 -3.21 8.20
N VAL A 50 -3.53 -2.25 8.16
CA VAL A 50 -3.24 -0.85 7.79
C VAL A 50 -2.20 -0.24 8.74
N ARG A 51 -2.31 -0.49 10.06
CA ARG A 51 -1.29 -0.03 11.04
C ARG A 51 0.09 -0.63 10.79
N ASN A 52 0.14 -1.92 10.45
CA ASN A 52 1.40 -2.60 10.12
C ASN A 52 2.02 -2.01 8.85
N TRP A 53 1.23 -1.79 7.81
CA TRP A 53 1.72 -1.17 6.57
C TRP A 53 2.19 0.27 6.78
N LYS A 54 1.44 1.07 7.52
CA LYS A 54 1.82 2.45 7.90
C LYS A 54 3.17 2.47 8.62
N THR A 55 3.38 1.54 9.55
CA THR A 55 4.65 1.38 10.27
C THR A 55 5.79 1.02 9.33
N THR A 56 5.59 0.09 8.40
CA THR A 56 6.61 -0.29 7.40
C THR A 56 6.94 0.87 6.47
N CYS A 57 5.94 1.64 6.01
CA CYS A 57 6.15 2.81 5.15
C CYS A 57 6.93 3.91 5.87
N LEU A 58 6.61 4.16 7.14
CA LEU A 58 7.33 5.12 7.98
C LEU A 58 8.81 4.74 8.11
N LYS A 59 9.11 3.46 8.37
CA LYS A 59 10.51 2.96 8.44
C LYS A 59 11.29 3.14 7.14
N LYS A 60 10.60 3.15 5.99
CA LYS A 60 11.20 3.31 4.66
C LYS A 60 11.11 4.73 4.11
N ASN A 61 10.57 5.68 4.87
CA ASN A 61 10.30 7.05 4.41
C ASN A 61 9.43 7.12 3.14
N ILE A 62 8.45 6.21 3.01
CA ILE A 62 7.51 6.20 1.88
C ILE A 62 6.18 6.86 2.31
N PRO A 63 5.67 7.85 1.56
CA PRO A 63 4.36 8.44 1.81
C PRO A 63 3.24 7.40 1.87
N PHE A 64 2.35 7.54 2.86
CA PHE A 64 1.24 6.63 3.11
C PHE A 64 -0.08 7.39 3.28
N HIS A 65 -1.11 6.95 2.57
CA HIS A 65 -2.45 7.52 2.63
C HIS A 65 -3.51 6.44 2.84
N ALA A 66 -4.16 6.45 4.00
CA ALA A 66 -5.33 5.63 4.26
C ALA A 66 -6.61 6.46 4.07
N THR A 67 -7.48 6.05 3.15
CA THR A 67 -8.79 6.72 2.95
C THR A 67 -9.75 6.50 4.13
N SER A 68 -9.58 5.43 4.89
CA SER A 68 -10.31 5.24 6.16
C SER A 68 -10.00 6.32 7.21
N GLU A 69 -8.82 6.95 7.14
CA GLU A 69 -8.43 8.06 8.02
C GLU A 69 -8.66 9.43 7.37
N LYS A 70 -8.39 9.55 6.06
CA LYS A 70 -8.30 10.83 5.33
C LYS A 70 -9.45 11.07 4.34
N GLY A 71 -10.42 10.16 4.26
CA GLY A 71 -11.59 10.24 3.38
C GLY A 71 -11.29 9.79 1.94
N PHE A 72 -10.52 10.57 1.18
CA PHE A 72 -10.24 10.30 -0.24
C PHE A 72 -8.82 10.69 -0.65
N TYR A 73 -8.34 10.10 -1.74
CA TYR A 73 -7.11 10.48 -2.41
C TYR A 73 -7.41 11.05 -3.80
N LYS A 74 -6.90 12.25 -4.09
CA LYS A 74 -7.06 12.90 -5.40
C LYS A 74 -5.86 12.58 -6.30
N LEU A 75 -6.14 12.08 -7.50
CA LEU A 75 -5.17 12.01 -8.59
C LEU A 75 -5.20 13.35 -9.35
N ASN A 76 -4.03 13.92 -9.63
CA ASN A 76 -3.87 15.10 -10.49
C ASN A 76 -3.23 14.68 -11.80
#